data_AF-A0A7J9GLD4-F1
#
_entry.id   AF-A0A7J9GLD4-F1
#
_cell.length_a   1.000
_cell.length_b   1.000
_cell.length_c   1.000
_cell.angle_alpha   90.00
_cell.angle_beta   90.00
_cell.angle_gamma   90.00
#
_symmetry.space_group_name_H-M   'P 1'
#
loop_
_entity.id
_entity.type
_entity.pdbx_description
1 polymer ?
#
loop_
_entity_poly.entity_id
_entity_poly.type
_entity_poly.pdbx_seq_one_letter_code
_entity_poly.pdbx_strand_id
1 'polypeptide(L)'
;MEETFVPFRGIKNDLKGRLLCYKQDWTGGLSAGIRILAPTTYIFFASAIPVISFGEQLERNTDGSLTAVQTLASTALCGIIHSLVGGQPLLILGVAEPTVLMYTFMFNFAKDRKDLGHKLFLAWTGWVCVWTALLLFILAILGACSIINRFTRVAGELFGLLIAMLFMQQAIRGIVEEFGIPHRENPEQTALQASWRFGNGMFALVLSFGLLLTALKSRKARSWRYGT
;
A
#
# COMPACT_ATOMS: atom_id res chain seq x y z
N MET A 1 5.67 17.76 31.33
CA MET A 1 4.81 17.18 32.38
C MET A 1 4.93 15.68 32.21
N GLU A 2 5.64 15.00 33.09
CA GLU A 2 5.74 13.53 33.07
C GLU A 2 4.33 12.97 33.29
N GLU A 3 3.67 12.56 32.20
CA GLU A 3 2.40 11.88 32.32
C GLU A 3 2.68 10.54 33.01
N THR A 4 2.23 10.41 34.25
CA THR A 4 2.12 9.14 34.95
C THR A 4 1.47 8.14 33.99
N PHE A 5 2.23 7.12 33.64
CA PHE A 5 1.86 6.09 32.70
C PHE A 5 0.66 5.30 33.24
N VAL A 6 -0.54 5.64 32.78
CA VAL A 6 -1.74 4.87 33.11
C VAL A 6 -2.06 4.01 31.90
N PRO A 7 -1.90 2.67 32.00
CA PRO A 7 -2.23 1.78 30.89
C PRO A 7 -3.71 1.97 30.51
N PHE A 8 -4.03 1.81 29.21
CA PHE A 8 -5.37 2.00 28.62
C PHE A 8 -5.94 3.43 28.58
N ARG A 9 -5.29 4.43 29.18
CA ARG A 9 -5.81 5.82 29.19
C ARG A 9 -5.95 6.40 27.79
N GLY A 10 -4.97 6.15 26.91
CA GLY A 10 -5.01 6.58 25.51
C GLY A 10 -6.21 5.99 24.75
N ILE A 11 -6.36 4.66 24.80
CA ILE A 11 -7.46 3.94 24.13
C ILE A 11 -8.84 4.46 24.59
N LYS A 12 -9.00 4.70 25.90
CA LYS A 12 -10.27 5.20 26.44
C LYS A 12 -10.60 6.61 25.93
N ASN A 13 -9.59 7.47 25.83
CA ASN A 13 -9.77 8.83 25.32
C ASN A 13 -10.12 8.82 23.83
N ASP A 14 -9.42 8.01 23.04
CA ASP A 14 -9.67 7.88 21.60
C ASP A 14 -11.07 7.36 21.32
N LEU A 15 -11.51 6.33 22.06
CA LEU A 15 -12.86 5.77 21.93
C LEU A 15 -13.94 6.81 22.29
N LYS A 16 -13.74 7.54 23.40
CA LYS A 16 -14.69 8.58 23.82
C LYS A 16 -14.78 9.70 22.79
N GLY A 17 -13.66 10.13 22.22
CA GLY A 17 -13.62 11.14 21.16
C GLY A 17 -14.34 10.66 19.90
N ARG A 18 -14.07 9.43 19.45
CA ARG A 18 -14.66 8.86 18.24
C ARG A 18 -16.18 8.66 18.36
N LEU A 19 -16.66 8.15 19.49
CA LEU A 19 -18.08 7.87 19.71
C LEU A 19 -18.96 9.12 19.60
N LEU A 20 -18.46 10.29 20.02
CA LEU A 20 -19.20 11.55 19.91
C LEU A 20 -19.44 11.96 18.46
N CYS A 21 -18.46 11.74 17.58
CA CYS A 21 -18.55 12.12 16.17
C CYS A 21 -19.19 11.02 15.30
N TYR A 22 -19.19 9.76 15.75
CA TYR A 22 -19.63 8.62 14.92
C TYR A 22 -21.07 8.78 14.42
N LYS A 23 -22.00 9.23 15.26
CA LYS A 23 -23.39 9.48 14.85
C LYS A 23 -23.48 10.57 13.77
N GLN A 24 -22.66 11.62 13.90
CA GLN A 24 -22.63 12.72 12.95
C GLN A 24 -22.13 12.29 11.58
N ASP A 25 -21.13 11.40 11.51
CA ASP A 25 -20.58 10.91 10.25
C ASP A 25 -21.63 10.20 9.39
N TRP A 26 -22.46 9.35 10.01
CA TRP A 26 -23.55 8.65 9.31
C TRP A 26 -24.64 9.62 8.84
N THR A 27 -25.05 10.55 9.69
CA THR A 27 -26.05 11.55 9.30
C THR A 27 -25.53 12.48 8.19
N GLY A 28 -24.28 12.93 8.29
CA GLY A 28 -23.65 13.80 7.30
C GLY A 28 -23.39 13.09 5.98
N GLY A 29 -22.99 11.82 6.04
CA GLY A 29 -22.81 10.96 4.86
C GLY A 29 -24.11 10.78 4.07
N LEU A 30 -25.22 10.47 4.77
CA LEU A 30 -26.53 10.33 4.13
C LEU A 30 -27.04 11.67 3.55
N SER A 31 -26.83 12.79 4.25
CA SER A 31 -27.24 14.12 3.77
C SER A 31 -26.45 14.61 2.55
N ALA A 32 -25.22 14.15 2.35
CA ALA A 32 -24.40 14.54 1.19
C ALA A 32 -24.87 13.90 -0.13
N GLY A 33 -25.65 12.80 -0.07
CA GLY A 33 -26.26 12.15 -1.22
C GLY A 33 -25.25 11.83 -2.34
N ILE A 34 -25.55 12.31 -3.55
CA ILE A 34 -24.76 12.04 -4.78
C ILE A 34 -23.38 12.73 -4.75
N ARG A 35 -23.19 13.79 -3.94
CA ARG A 35 -21.91 14.53 -3.89
C ARG A 35 -20.74 13.68 -3.40
N ILE A 36 -21.00 12.59 -2.67
CA ILE A 36 -19.99 11.65 -2.20
C ILE A 36 -19.45 10.77 -3.34
N LEU A 37 -20.21 10.55 -4.40
CA LEU A 37 -19.81 9.64 -5.49
C LEU A 37 -18.54 10.10 -6.20
N ALA A 38 -18.36 11.41 -6.39
CA ALA A 38 -17.17 11.96 -7.02
C ALA A 38 -15.88 11.69 -6.21
N PRO A 39 -15.79 12.06 -4.92
CA PRO A 39 -14.60 11.75 -4.12
C PRO A 39 -14.42 10.24 -3.89
N THR A 40 -15.48 9.44 -3.73
CA THR A 40 -15.30 7.98 -3.59
C THR A 40 -14.75 7.35 -4.85
N THR A 41 -15.23 7.75 -6.03
CA THR A 41 -14.71 7.25 -7.30
C THR A 41 -13.26 7.65 -7.50
N TYR A 42 -12.91 8.90 -7.19
CA TYR A 42 -11.54 9.39 -7.28
C TYR A 42 -10.59 8.62 -6.35
N ILE A 43 -10.96 8.46 -5.08
CA ILE A 43 -10.14 7.74 -4.10
C ILE A 43 -10.06 6.24 -4.43
N PHE A 44 -11.12 5.64 -4.95
CA PHE A 44 -11.11 4.24 -5.39
C PHE A 44 -10.04 3.99 -6.46
N PHE A 45 -9.99 4.80 -7.53
CA PHE A 45 -8.95 4.64 -8.55
C PHE A 45 -7.56 5.01 -8.01
N ALA A 46 -7.47 6.04 -7.18
CA ALA A 46 -6.20 6.46 -6.58
C ALA A 46 -5.61 5.39 -5.64
N SER A 47 -6.44 4.57 -4.99
CA SER A 47 -5.99 3.50 -4.08
C SER A 47 -5.85 2.15 -4.79
N ALA A 48 -6.71 1.82 -5.75
CA ALA A 48 -6.68 0.53 -6.43
C ALA A 48 -5.42 0.37 -7.32
N ILE A 49 -5.02 1.42 -8.05
CA ILE A 49 -3.88 1.33 -8.98
C ILE A 49 -2.57 0.96 -8.25
N PRO A 50 -2.17 1.65 -7.16
CA PRO A 50 -0.98 1.26 -6.41
C PRO A 50 -1.09 -0.15 -5.82
N VAL A 51 -2.26 -0.55 -5.32
CA VAL A 51 -2.45 -1.88 -4.71
C VAL A 51 -2.32 -3.00 -5.73
N ILE A 52 -2.82 -2.80 -6.95
CA ILE A 52 -2.63 -3.76 -8.06
C ILE A 52 -1.15 -3.86 -8.41
N SER A 53 -0.47 -2.72 -8.57
CA SER A 53 0.95 -2.68 -8.93
C SER A 53 1.83 -3.34 -7.86
N PHE A 54 1.61 -3.04 -6.58
CA PHE A 54 2.30 -3.69 -5.46
C PHE A 54 1.93 -5.17 -5.31
N GLY A 55 0.68 -5.52 -5.60
CA GLY A 55 0.22 -6.90 -5.61
C GLY A 55 0.90 -7.74 -6.70
N GLU A 56 1.06 -7.19 -7.90
CA GLU A 56 1.81 -7.82 -8.98
C GLU A 56 3.30 -7.94 -8.63
N GLN A 57 3.88 -6.91 -8.01
CA GLN A 57 5.26 -6.95 -7.53
C GLN A 57 5.47 -8.05 -6.47
N LEU A 58 4.53 -8.21 -5.53
CA LEU A 58 4.51 -9.31 -4.57
C LEU A 58 4.44 -10.67 -5.28
N GLU A 59 3.60 -10.77 -6.31
CA GLU A 59 3.43 -12.00 -7.08
C GLU A 59 4.69 -12.42 -7.83
N ARG A 60 5.41 -11.45 -8.42
CA ARG A 60 6.71 -11.68 -9.04
C ARG A 60 7.78 -12.08 -8.02
N ASN A 61 7.83 -11.40 -6.88
CA ASN A 61 8.87 -11.59 -5.86
C ASN A 61 8.69 -12.84 -4.99
N THR A 62 7.45 -13.34 -4.85
CA THR A 62 7.13 -14.47 -3.95
C THR A 62 6.86 -15.77 -4.69
N ASP A 63 7.36 -15.88 -5.94
CA ASP A 63 7.10 -16.99 -6.85
C ASP A 63 5.59 -17.35 -6.87
N GLY A 64 4.73 -16.31 -6.83
CA GLY A 64 3.26 -16.34 -6.84
C GLY A 64 2.58 -17.03 -5.68
N SER A 65 3.29 -17.14 -4.55
CA SER A 65 2.67 -17.50 -3.27
C SER A 65 1.65 -16.47 -2.81
N LEU A 66 1.92 -15.18 -3.08
CA LEU A 66 1.02 -14.05 -2.83
C LEU A 66 0.64 -13.40 -4.14
N THR A 67 -0.66 -13.33 -4.46
CA THR A 67 -1.14 -12.77 -5.74
C THR A 67 -1.66 -11.35 -5.59
N ALA A 68 -1.78 -10.64 -6.72
CA ALA A 68 -2.37 -9.30 -6.74
C ALA A 68 -3.81 -9.28 -6.20
N VAL A 69 -4.59 -10.34 -6.48
CA VAL A 69 -5.97 -10.48 -6.01
C VAL A 69 -6.05 -10.64 -4.50
N GLN A 70 -5.14 -11.41 -3.88
CA GLN A 70 -5.09 -11.55 -2.43
C GLN A 70 -4.75 -10.22 -1.75
N THR A 71 -3.84 -9.45 -2.35
CA THR A 71 -3.45 -8.11 -1.87
C THR A 71 -4.62 -7.11 -1.95
N LEU A 72 -5.38 -7.15 -3.06
CA LEU A 72 -6.61 -6.38 -3.22
C LEU A 72 -7.68 -6.77 -2.19
N ALA A 73 -7.93 -8.08 -2.03
CA ALA A 73 -8.92 -8.59 -1.09
C ALA A 73 -8.57 -8.19 0.36
N SER A 74 -7.29 -8.29 0.74
CA SER A 74 -6.81 -7.84 2.05
C SER A 74 -7.04 -6.34 2.26
N THR A 75 -6.71 -5.52 1.26
CA THR A 75 -6.87 -4.06 1.37
C THR A 75 -8.35 -3.68 1.46
N ALA A 76 -9.22 -4.32 0.68
CA ALA A 76 -10.66 -4.08 0.72
C ALA A 76 -11.28 -4.47 2.07
N LEU A 77 -10.98 -5.67 2.57
CA LEU A 77 -11.50 -6.14 3.86
C LEU A 77 -11.02 -5.26 5.02
N CYS A 78 -9.71 -4.99 5.08
CA CYS A 78 -9.17 -4.13 6.12
C CYS A 78 -9.68 -2.68 6.00
N GLY A 79 -9.91 -2.18 4.78
CA GLY A 79 -10.50 -0.87 4.54
C GLY A 79 -11.94 -0.75 5.03
N ILE A 80 -12.78 -1.78 4.83
CA ILE A 80 -14.15 -1.83 5.35
C ILE A 80 -14.14 -1.90 6.89
N ILE A 81 -13.29 -2.75 7.47
CA ILE A 81 -13.20 -2.87 8.93
C ILE A 81 -12.70 -1.56 9.54
N HIS A 82 -11.70 -0.92 8.95
CA HIS A 82 -11.14 0.34 9.44
C HIS A 82 -12.10 1.52 9.26
N SER A 83 -12.90 1.57 8.19
CA SER A 83 -13.88 2.65 8.02
C SER A 83 -15.01 2.59 9.05
N LEU A 84 -15.37 1.39 9.52
CA LEU A 84 -16.39 1.18 10.55
C LEU A 84 -15.85 1.36 11.97
N VAL A 85 -14.70 0.77 12.29
CA VAL A 85 -14.17 0.67 13.67
C VAL A 85 -13.01 1.65 13.93
N GLY A 86 -12.41 2.22 12.89
CA GLY A 86 -11.23 3.06 12.99
C GLY A 86 -11.46 4.40 13.69
N GLY A 87 -10.39 4.90 14.32
CA GLY A 87 -10.37 6.21 14.98
C GLY A 87 -10.36 7.39 14.01
N GLN A 88 -9.94 7.19 12.76
CA GLN A 88 -9.83 8.24 11.75
C GLN A 88 -10.35 7.77 10.38
N PRO A 89 -11.62 8.04 10.03
CA PRO A 89 -12.24 7.53 8.80
C PRO A 89 -11.68 8.14 7.50
N LEU A 90 -10.95 9.26 7.59
CA LEU A 90 -10.28 9.89 6.44
C LEU A 90 -8.96 9.19 6.06
N LEU A 91 -8.47 8.26 6.89
CA LEU A 91 -7.25 7.52 6.61
C LEU A 91 -7.49 6.50 5.50
N ILE A 92 -6.69 6.58 4.44
CA ILE A 92 -6.71 5.62 3.35
C ILE A 92 -5.78 4.47 3.71
N LEU A 93 -6.37 3.31 3.99
CA LEU A 93 -5.62 2.08 4.23
C LEU A 93 -5.17 1.50 2.88
N GLY A 94 -3.91 1.12 2.79
CA GLY A 94 -3.34 0.51 1.59
C GLY A 94 -2.05 -0.23 1.88
N VAL A 95 -1.61 -1.02 0.90
CA VAL A 95 -0.28 -1.62 0.91
C VAL A 95 0.72 -0.59 0.44
N ALA A 96 1.78 -0.42 1.23
CA ALA A 96 2.89 0.46 0.91
C ALA A 96 4.12 -0.37 0.51
N GLU A 97 5.04 0.24 -0.21
CA GLU A 97 6.27 -0.41 -0.66
C GLU A 97 7.10 -1.03 0.48
N PRO A 98 7.27 -0.41 1.66
CA PRO A 98 8.01 -1.05 2.76
C PRO A 98 7.41 -2.39 3.17
N THR A 99 6.09 -2.54 3.10
CA THR A 99 5.42 -3.81 3.34
C THR A 99 5.82 -4.84 2.28
N VAL A 100 5.76 -4.48 1.00
CA VAL A 100 6.16 -5.37 -0.11
C VAL A 100 7.62 -5.83 0.04
N LEU A 101 8.52 -4.90 0.38
CA LEU A 101 9.94 -5.20 0.61
C LEU A 101 10.12 -6.17 1.78
N MET A 102 9.41 -5.96 2.89
CA MET A 102 9.47 -6.87 4.03
C MET A 102 8.96 -8.27 3.69
N TYR A 103 7.84 -8.38 2.98
CA TYR A 103 7.32 -9.68 2.53
C TYR A 103 8.28 -10.39 1.57
N THR A 104 8.95 -9.63 0.69
CA THR A 104 10.00 -10.17 -0.21
C THR A 104 11.20 -10.69 0.58
N PHE A 105 11.67 -9.93 1.57
CA PHE A 105 12.76 -10.36 2.45
C PHE A 105 12.39 -11.61 3.25
N MET A 106 11.18 -11.62 3.82
CA MET A 106 10.59 -12.75 4.53
C MET A 106 10.52 -14.00 3.64
N PHE A 107 10.14 -13.84 2.38
CA PHE A 107 10.09 -14.94 1.42
C PHE A 107 11.49 -15.51 1.13
N ASN A 108 12.47 -14.65 0.84
CA ASN A 108 13.86 -15.08 0.61
C ASN A 108 14.43 -15.79 1.85
N PHE A 109 14.17 -15.26 3.04
CA PHE A 109 14.58 -15.88 4.30
C PHE A 109 13.97 -17.29 4.50
N ALA A 110 12.70 -17.47 4.16
CA ALA A 110 12.04 -18.78 4.24
C ALA A 110 12.56 -19.75 3.18
N LYS A 111 12.86 -19.26 1.97
CA LYS A 111 13.38 -20.04 0.84
C LYS A 111 14.80 -20.55 1.07
N ASP A 112 15.67 -19.73 1.65
CA ASP A 112 17.07 -20.09 1.93
C ASP A 112 17.20 -21.10 3.07
N ARG A 113 16.17 -21.24 3.91
CA ARG A 113 16.14 -22.20 5.01
C ARG A 113 15.55 -23.54 4.57
N LYS A 114 16.35 -24.60 4.75
CA LYS A 114 15.95 -25.99 4.47
C LYS A 114 14.73 -26.46 5.29
N ASP A 115 14.51 -25.89 6.47
CA ASP A 115 13.47 -26.32 7.41
C ASP A 115 12.07 -25.73 7.12
N LEU A 116 12.00 -24.56 6.47
CA LEU A 116 10.74 -23.88 6.14
C LEU A 116 10.33 -24.15 4.70
N GLY A 117 11.26 -23.98 3.76
CA GLY A 117 10.99 -24.09 2.33
C GLY A 117 9.86 -23.18 1.83
N HIS A 118 9.54 -23.33 0.54
CA HIS A 118 8.50 -22.52 -0.13
C HIS A 118 7.08 -22.81 0.39
N LYS A 119 6.77 -24.07 0.73
CA LYS A 119 5.40 -24.50 1.05
C LYS A 119 4.91 -24.01 2.41
N LEU A 120 5.80 -23.83 3.40
CA LEU A 120 5.41 -23.35 4.73
C LEU A 120 5.48 -21.83 4.87
N PHE A 121 5.86 -21.09 3.81
CA PHE A 121 5.95 -19.63 3.85
C PHE A 121 4.66 -18.98 4.33
N LEU A 122 3.49 -19.38 3.82
CA LEU A 122 2.19 -18.80 4.22
C LEU A 122 1.86 -19.04 5.70
N ALA A 123 2.15 -20.23 6.23
CA ALA A 123 1.91 -20.53 7.63
C ALA A 123 2.86 -19.75 8.54
N TRP A 124 4.12 -19.61 8.12
CA TRP A 124 5.12 -18.84 8.84
C TRP A 124 4.80 -17.33 8.84
N THR A 125 4.35 -16.76 7.71
CA THR A 125 3.89 -15.36 7.68
C THR A 125 2.70 -15.14 8.61
N GLY A 126 1.79 -16.11 8.72
CA GLY A 126 0.72 -16.11 9.71
C GLY A 126 1.23 -15.98 11.15
N TRP A 127 2.25 -16.74 11.53
CA TRP A 127 2.88 -16.63 12.86
C TRP A 127 3.57 -15.28 13.09
N VAL A 128 4.23 -14.73 12.07
CA VAL A 128 4.82 -13.39 12.14
C VAL A 128 3.72 -12.34 12.37
N CYS A 129 2.57 -12.47 11.70
CA CYS A 129 1.41 -11.60 11.92
C CYS A 129 0.84 -11.72 13.33
N VAL A 130 0.81 -12.92 13.93
CA VAL A 130 0.37 -13.11 15.33
C VAL A 130 1.28 -12.35 16.29
N TRP A 131 2.61 -12.48 16.16
CA TRP A 131 3.56 -11.74 16.98
C TRP A 131 3.48 -10.23 16.76
N THR A 132 3.30 -9.81 15.51
CA THR A 132 3.14 -8.39 15.15
C THR A 132 1.89 -7.81 15.80
N ALA A 133 0.76 -8.52 15.75
CA ALA A 133 -0.48 -8.10 16.40
C ALA A 133 -0.33 -8.02 17.93
N LEU A 134 0.33 -9.01 18.55
CA LEU A 134 0.62 -9.01 19.98
C LEU A 134 1.47 -7.81 20.39
N LEU A 135 2.54 -7.52 19.65
CA LEU A 135 3.39 -6.35 19.92
C LEU A 135 2.62 -5.03 19.74
N LEU A 136 1.76 -4.93 18.73
CA LEU A 136 0.90 -3.77 18.53
C LEU A 136 -0.09 -3.57 19.68
N PHE A 137 -0.70 -4.65 20.20
CA PHE A 137 -1.56 -4.57 21.38
C PHE A 137 -0.79 -4.08 22.61
N ILE A 138 0.41 -4.62 22.85
CA ILE A 138 1.26 -4.16 23.95
C ILE A 138 1.57 -2.67 23.78
N LEU A 139 2.06 -2.23 22.61
CA LEU A 139 2.38 -0.83 22.34
C LEU A 139 1.17 0.10 22.50
N ALA A 140 -0.04 -0.35 22.12
CA ALA A 140 -1.28 0.39 22.29
C ALA A 140 -1.66 0.55 23.78
N ILE A 141 -1.54 -0.52 24.58
CA ILE A 141 -1.79 -0.47 26.03
C ILE A 141 -0.78 0.44 26.72
N LEU A 142 0.48 0.37 26.27
CA LEU A 142 1.57 1.19 26.75
C LEU A 142 1.52 2.63 26.21
N GLY A 143 0.54 3.02 25.38
CA GLY A 143 0.44 4.40 24.90
C GLY A 143 1.67 4.91 24.14
N ALA A 144 2.35 4.02 23.39
CA ALA A 144 3.50 4.36 22.55
C ALA A 144 3.19 5.44 21.52
N CYS A 145 1.90 5.68 21.22
CA CYS A 145 1.42 6.79 20.39
C CYS A 145 1.88 8.16 20.92
N SER A 146 2.18 8.32 22.21
CA SER A 146 2.77 9.56 22.75
C SER A 146 4.11 9.94 22.11
N ILE A 147 4.86 8.95 21.59
CA ILE A 147 6.14 9.14 20.90
C ILE A 147 5.95 9.87 19.55
N ILE A 148 4.75 9.80 18.94
CA ILE A 148 4.52 10.41 17.63
C ILE A 148 4.64 11.94 17.67
N ASN A 149 4.37 12.56 18.83
CA ASN A 149 4.58 14.00 19.04
C ASN A 149 6.06 14.40 18.97
N ARG A 150 6.98 13.44 19.11
CA ARG A 150 8.42 13.66 18.94
C ARG A 150 8.85 13.58 17.46
N PHE A 151 7.98 13.06 16.59
CA PHE A 151 8.25 12.98 15.16
C PHE A 151 8.16 14.38 14.56
N THR A 152 9.31 14.95 14.20
CA THR A 152 9.37 16.32 13.69
C THR A 152 8.95 16.37 12.23
N ARG A 153 8.60 17.58 11.76
CA ARG A 153 8.33 17.84 10.35
C ARG A 153 9.47 17.37 9.42
N VAL A 154 10.72 17.55 9.85
CA VAL A 154 11.92 17.09 9.13
C VAL A 154 11.88 15.58 8.93
N ALA A 155 11.55 14.81 9.97
CA ALA A 155 11.45 13.36 9.87
C ALA A 155 10.31 12.94 8.93
N GLY A 156 9.17 13.63 8.97
CA GLY A 156 8.04 13.40 8.05
C GLY A 156 8.39 13.66 6.58
N GLU A 157 9.04 14.79 6.28
CA GLU A 157 9.45 15.15 4.92
C GLU A 157 10.53 14.19 4.39
N LEU A 158 11.50 13.80 5.21
CA LEU A 158 12.53 12.80 4.86
C LEU A 158 11.91 11.42 4.59
N PHE A 159 10.96 10.99 5.42
CA PHE A 159 10.25 9.73 5.22
C PHE A 159 9.45 9.75 3.91
N GLY A 160 8.73 10.85 3.63
CA GLY A 160 8.03 11.02 2.36
C GLY A 160 8.96 11.00 1.13
N LEU A 161 10.13 11.65 1.24
CA LEU A 161 11.14 11.63 0.17
C LEU A 161 11.70 10.22 -0.06
N LEU A 162 11.96 9.46 1.01
CA LEU A 162 12.44 8.08 0.92
C LEU A 162 11.43 7.20 0.17
N ILE A 163 10.15 7.26 0.54
CA ILE A 163 9.10 6.49 -0.14
C ILE A 163 9.00 6.90 -1.62
N ALA A 164 9.06 8.20 -1.93
CA ALA A 164 9.02 8.66 -3.31
C ALA A 164 10.23 8.18 -4.15
N MET A 165 11.43 8.15 -3.55
CA MET A 165 12.64 7.67 -4.20
C MET A 165 12.58 6.16 -4.46
N LEU A 166 12.18 5.38 -3.47
CA LEU A 166 12.01 3.93 -3.61
C LEU A 166 10.97 3.60 -4.69
N PHE A 167 9.83 4.31 -4.68
CA PHE A 167 8.78 4.10 -5.68
C PHE A 167 9.26 4.43 -7.11
N MET A 168 10.06 5.49 -7.27
CA MET A 168 10.67 5.82 -8.56
C MET A 168 11.67 4.75 -9.01
N GLN A 169 12.48 4.21 -8.10
CA GLN A 169 13.41 3.12 -8.41
C GLN A 169 12.67 1.86 -8.86
N GLN A 170 11.57 1.48 -8.20
CA GLN A 170 10.77 0.33 -8.63
C GLN A 170 10.10 0.57 -9.98
N ALA A 171 9.64 1.79 -10.26
CA ALA A 171 9.07 2.12 -11.56
C ALA A 171 10.10 1.95 -12.69
N ILE A 172 11.34 2.41 -12.47
CA ILE A 172 12.45 2.20 -13.42
C ILE A 172 12.76 0.71 -13.58
N ARG A 173 12.85 -0.03 -12.46
CA ARG A 173 13.10 -1.47 -12.48
C ARG A 173 12.02 -2.23 -13.24
N GLY A 174 10.74 -1.89 -13.05
CA GLY A 174 9.62 -2.49 -13.77
C GLY A 174 9.71 -2.30 -15.29
N ILE A 175 10.14 -1.11 -15.74
CA ILE A 175 10.39 -0.85 -17.17
C ILE A 175 11.55 -1.70 -17.68
N VAL A 176 12.64 -1.81 -16.93
CA VAL A 176 13.82 -2.60 -17.33
C VAL A 176 13.49 -4.09 -17.41
N GLU A 177 12.67 -4.59 -16.48
CA GLU A 177 12.24 -5.99 -16.46
C GLU A 177 11.41 -6.38 -17.69
N GLU A 178 10.69 -5.43 -18.32
CA GLU A 178 9.93 -5.67 -19.55
C GLU A 178 10.81 -5.97 -20.77
N PHE A 179 12.07 -5.51 -20.76
CA PHE A 179 13.07 -5.89 -21.76
C PHE A 179 13.70 -7.27 -21.48
N GLY A 180 13.49 -7.80 -20.28
CA GLY A 180 14.04 -9.07 -19.81
C GLY A 180 13.18 -10.28 -20.15
N ILE A 181 13.65 -11.46 -19.73
CA ILE A 181 12.85 -12.69 -19.80
C ILE A 181 12.19 -12.89 -18.43
N PRO A 182 10.85 -12.91 -18.33
CA PRO A 182 10.18 -13.23 -17.07
C PRO A 182 10.60 -14.62 -16.58
N HIS A 183 11.09 -14.71 -15.35
CA HIS A 183 11.63 -15.94 -14.76
C HIS A 183 10.62 -17.09 -14.59
N ARG A 184 9.32 -16.83 -14.79
CA ARG A 184 8.22 -17.79 -14.60
C ARG A 184 7.58 -18.29 -15.89
N GLU A 185 7.89 -17.71 -17.03
CA GLU A 185 7.31 -18.11 -18.30
C GLU A 185 8.22 -19.08 -19.05
N ASN A 186 7.61 -20.02 -19.79
CA ASN A 186 8.36 -21.00 -20.57
C ASN A 186 9.21 -20.28 -21.63
N PRO A 187 10.55 -20.43 -21.63
CA PRO A 187 11.44 -19.69 -22.53
C PRO A 187 11.15 -19.89 -24.02
N GLU A 188 10.46 -20.98 -24.36
CA GLU A 188 10.12 -21.36 -25.74
C GLU A 188 8.82 -20.73 -26.27
N GLN A 189 8.15 -19.88 -25.49
CA GLN A 189 6.98 -19.17 -25.99
C GLN A 189 7.36 -18.17 -27.09
N THR A 190 6.56 -18.13 -28.16
CA THR A 190 6.75 -17.25 -29.32
C THR A 190 6.74 -15.77 -28.94
N ALA A 191 6.01 -15.40 -27.88
CA ALA A 191 5.96 -14.05 -27.30
C ALA A 191 7.31 -13.61 -26.70
N LEU A 192 8.20 -14.56 -26.37
CA LEU A 192 9.52 -14.33 -25.83
C LEU A 192 10.61 -14.39 -26.91
N GLN A 193 10.30 -14.25 -28.20
CA GLN A 193 11.36 -14.02 -29.19
C GLN A 193 11.99 -12.63 -29.02
N ALA A 194 13.27 -12.48 -29.40
CA ALA A 194 14.01 -11.23 -29.20
C ALA A 194 13.33 -10.00 -29.83
N SER A 195 12.66 -10.17 -30.98
CA SER A 195 11.89 -9.12 -31.66
C SER A 195 10.68 -8.66 -30.86
N TRP A 196 9.90 -9.61 -30.31
CA TRP A 196 8.72 -9.32 -29.49
C TRP A 196 9.09 -8.71 -28.14
N ARG A 197 10.18 -9.18 -27.50
CA ARG A 197 10.71 -8.58 -26.26
C ARG A 197 11.11 -7.13 -26.45
N PHE A 198 11.84 -6.83 -27.53
CA PHE A 198 12.21 -5.46 -27.84
C PHE A 198 10.98 -4.59 -28.13
N GLY A 199 10.00 -5.13 -28.87
CA GLY A 199 8.71 -4.46 -29.11
C GLY A 199 7.95 -4.14 -27.82
N ASN A 200 7.83 -5.10 -26.91
CA ASN A 200 7.15 -4.93 -25.62
C ASN A 200 7.85 -3.90 -24.74
N GLY A 201 9.18 -3.97 -24.62
CA GLY A 201 9.95 -2.98 -23.86
C GLY A 201 9.80 -1.56 -24.43
N MET A 202 9.88 -1.41 -25.76
CA MET A 202 9.63 -0.11 -26.41
C MET A 202 8.20 0.39 -26.19
N PHE A 203 7.21 -0.50 -26.24
CA PHE A 203 5.82 -0.18 -25.97
C PHE A 203 5.61 0.28 -24.52
N ALA A 204 6.21 -0.42 -23.56
CA ALA A 204 6.17 -0.05 -22.14
C ALA A 204 6.82 1.32 -21.87
N LEU A 205 7.94 1.65 -22.54
CA LEU A 205 8.54 2.97 -22.47
C LEU A 205 7.60 4.07 -22.96
N VAL A 206 6.99 3.88 -24.14
CA VAL A 206 6.07 4.85 -24.73
C VAL A 206 4.84 5.04 -23.84
N LEU A 207 4.23 3.95 -23.35
CA LEU A 207 3.08 4.01 -22.47
C LEU A 207 3.40 4.66 -21.13
N SER A 208 4.52 4.28 -20.50
CA SER A 208 4.93 4.82 -19.20
C SER A 208 5.20 6.32 -19.26
N PHE A 209 5.98 6.77 -20.24
CA PHE A 209 6.28 8.19 -20.41
C PHE A 209 5.04 8.99 -20.86
N GLY A 210 4.22 8.41 -21.74
CA GLY A 210 2.94 8.99 -22.15
C GLY A 210 1.97 9.17 -20.97
N LEU A 211 1.83 8.15 -20.12
CA LEU A 211 1.03 8.23 -18.90
C LEU A 211 1.58 9.27 -17.92
N LEU A 212 2.91 9.32 -17.73
CA LEU A 212 3.54 10.32 -16.85
C LEU A 212 3.25 11.74 -17.31
N LEU A 213 3.43 12.04 -18.60
CA LEU A 213 3.18 13.36 -19.16
C LEU A 213 1.70 13.75 -19.07
N THR A 214 0.79 12.82 -19.37
CA THR A 214 -0.66 13.07 -19.28
C THR A 214 -1.11 13.22 -17.83
N ALA A 215 -0.56 12.46 -16.88
CA ALA A 215 -0.83 12.61 -15.46
C ALA A 215 -0.33 13.97 -14.93
N LEU A 216 0.84 14.44 -15.37
CA LEU A 216 1.34 15.77 -15.02
C LEU A 216 0.44 16.89 -15.58
N LYS A 217 -0.11 16.71 -16.79
CA LYS A 217 -1.11 17.63 -17.35
C LYS A 217 -2.41 17.60 -16.55
N SER A 218 -2.90 16.42 -16.16
CA SER A 218 -4.09 16.27 -15.31
C SER A 218 -3.93 17.00 -13.96
N ARG A 219 -2.76 16.90 -13.33
CA ARG A 219 -2.48 17.64 -12.08
C ARG A 219 -2.51 19.16 -12.28
N LYS A 220 -2.02 19.65 -13.43
CA LYS A 220 -2.00 21.08 -13.77
C LYS A 220 -3.31 21.59 -14.38
N ALA A 221 -4.25 20.69 -14.71
CA ALA A 221 -5.48 21.03 -15.44
C ALA A 221 -6.33 22.08 -14.71
N ARG A 222 -6.42 22.01 -13.37
CA ARG A 222 -7.18 23.00 -12.57
C ARG A 222 -6.60 24.41 -12.62
N SER A 223 -5.31 24.55 -12.94
CA SER A 223 -4.61 25.84 -13.04
C SER A 223 -4.48 26.33 -14.49
N TRP A 224 -5.07 25.62 -15.45
CA TRP A 224 -4.87 25.92 -16.86
C TRP A 224 -5.80 27.05 -17.32
N ARG A 225 -5.20 28.18 -17.72
CA ARG A 225 -5.91 29.40 -18.13
C ARG A 225 -6.80 29.25 -19.37
N TYR A 226 -6.59 28.20 -20.17
CA TYR A 226 -7.31 27.95 -21.41
C TYR A 226 -8.32 26.79 -21.30
N GLY A 227 -8.56 26.29 -20.08
CA GLY A 227 -9.63 25.33 -19.82
C GLY A 227 -10.99 26.03 -19.76
N THR A 228 -12.02 25.42 -20.34
CA THR A 228 -13.43 25.80 -20.15
C THR A 228 -13.88 25.56 -18.72
#